data_AF-A0AAT9KZ20-F1
#
_entry.id   AF-A0AAT9KZ20-F1
#
_cell.length_a   1.000
_cell.length_b   1.000
_cell.length_c   1.000
_cell.angle_alpha   90.00
_cell.angle_beta   90.00
_cell.angle_gamma   90.00
#
_symmetry.space_group_name_H-M   'P 1'
#
loop_
_entity.id
_entity.type
_entity.pdbx_description
1 polymer ?
#
loop_
_entity_poly.entity_id
_entity_poly.type
_entity_poly.pdbx_seq_one_letter_code
_entity_poly.pdbx_strand_id
1 'polypeptide(L)'
;MPHSGAAGGGHLNEGGYAQFLANWQHVDGEEWQDRLRSWVPAGCDAWIVQREVQDVTQYAELWLRDSGDHRSDPEAYAERYEAWLDEFEARGTTSVGFGWITLRKSAAAAAGNPSIVVEEWPHAVQQPLGRAVEDHFARQDYLRDQDDAALLAGHFTLAAEVVQEQVGLPGAEDPEHVVLRQHRGMMRATKVDAVAAGFAGVCDGSLPAGRILDAIAQLMSEDPVLLRDRTPQAIRLLVEEGFLEPVPGAGQVRG
;
A
#
# COMPACT_ATOMS: atom_id res chain seq x y z
N MET A 1 21.55 -9.56 14.73
CA MET A 1 21.77 -8.53 13.68
C MET A 1 21.62 -7.15 14.30
N PRO A 2 22.61 -6.24 14.21
CA PRO A 2 22.35 -4.84 14.54
C PRO A 2 21.31 -4.30 13.56
N HIS A 3 20.52 -3.31 13.98
CA HIS A 3 19.53 -2.60 13.17
C HIS A 3 20.09 -2.23 11.78
N SER A 4 19.93 -3.11 10.78
CA SER A 4 20.14 -2.73 9.39
C SER A 4 18.90 -1.95 8.97
N GLY A 5 18.76 -0.73 9.51
CA GLY A 5 17.90 0.27 8.89
C GLY A 5 18.29 0.36 7.41
N ALA A 6 17.35 0.74 6.55
CA ALA A 6 17.61 0.84 5.12
C ALA A 6 18.67 1.93 4.88
N ALA A 7 19.96 1.55 4.95
CA ALA A 7 21.12 2.43 5.00
C ALA A 7 21.34 3.25 3.72
N GLY A 8 20.46 3.10 2.72
CA GLY A 8 20.50 3.82 1.46
C GLY A 8 20.02 5.27 1.54
N GLY A 9 19.21 5.66 2.53
CA GLY A 9 18.57 6.99 2.56
C GLY A 9 19.55 8.16 2.50
N GLY A 10 20.70 8.05 3.17
CA GLY A 10 21.75 9.07 3.16
C GLY A 10 22.46 9.25 1.81
N HIS A 11 22.33 8.28 0.91
CA HIS A 11 22.97 8.29 -0.41
C HIS A 11 22.02 8.69 -1.55
N LEU A 12 20.73 8.89 -1.26
CA LEU A 12 19.76 9.31 -2.27
C LEU A 12 19.90 10.80 -2.61
N ASN A 13 19.87 11.09 -3.90
CA ASN A 13 19.57 12.44 -4.41
C ASN A 13 18.11 12.78 -4.12
N GLU A 14 17.76 14.06 -4.12
CA GLU A 14 16.37 14.51 -3.98
C GLU A 14 15.49 13.90 -5.08
N GLY A 15 14.32 13.37 -4.71
CA GLY A 15 13.44 12.61 -5.61
C GLY A 15 13.96 11.22 -6.02
N GLY A 16 15.13 10.82 -5.53
CA GLY A 16 15.73 9.51 -5.81
C GLY A 16 15.04 8.38 -5.06
N TYR A 17 15.10 7.18 -5.66
CA TYR A 17 14.51 5.95 -5.13
C TYR A 17 15.58 4.93 -4.76
N ALA A 18 15.32 4.14 -3.71
CA ALA A 18 16.04 2.90 -3.41
C ALA A 18 15.04 1.75 -3.25
N GLN A 19 15.32 0.61 -3.88
CA GLN A 19 14.49 -0.59 -3.83
C GLN A 19 15.27 -1.72 -3.17
N PHE A 20 14.67 -2.34 -2.16
CA PHE A 20 15.23 -3.47 -1.44
C PHE A 20 14.25 -4.64 -1.49
N LEU A 21 14.76 -5.84 -1.75
CA LEU A 21 14.11 -7.07 -1.32
C LEU A 21 14.66 -7.38 0.07
N ALA A 22 13.78 -7.63 1.03
CA ALA A 22 14.17 -7.75 2.43
C ALA A 22 13.36 -8.81 3.15
N ASN A 23 14.00 -9.37 4.18
CA ASN A 23 13.38 -10.25 5.16
C ASN A 23 13.46 -9.57 6.52
N TRP A 24 12.44 -9.71 7.35
CA TRP A 24 12.42 -9.14 8.70
C TRP A 24 11.75 -10.08 9.69
N GLN A 25 12.33 -10.14 10.88
CA GLN A 25 11.80 -10.94 11.99
C GLN A 25 10.54 -10.27 12.56
N HIS A 26 9.49 -11.08 12.77
CA HIS A 26 8.39 -10.76 13.68
C HIS A 26 8.80 -11.24 15.06
N VAL A 27 8.81 -10.32 16.03
CA VAL A 27 9.30 -10.57 17.38
C VAL A 27 8.12 -10.53 18.34
N ASP A 28 8.06 -11.49 19.25
CA ASP A 28 7.01 -11.56 20.26
C ASP A 28 6.97 -10.27 21.10
N GLY A 29 5.78 -9.72 21.30
CA GLY A 29 5.58 -8.46 21.99
C GLY A 29 5.89 -7.18 21.19
N GLU A 30 6.28 -7.28 19.91
CA GLU A 30 6.48 -6.13 19.01
C GLU A 30 5.51 -6.15 17.82
N GLU A 31 4.90 -5.00 17.52
CA GLU A 31 4.19 -4.80 16.26
C GLU A 31 5.22 -4.64 15.12
N TRP A 32 5.25 -5.60 14.19
CA TRP A 32 6.27 -5.64 13.14
C TRP A 32 6.24 -4.38 12.26
N GLN A 33 5.07 -3.78 12.05
CA GLN A 33 4.92 -2.56 11.27
C GLN A 33 5.66 -1.39 11.92
N ASP A 34 5.55 -1.23 13.24
CA ASP A 34 6.21 -0.14 13.97
C ASP A 34 7.72 -0.32 13.99
N ARG A 35 8.17 -1.57 14.12
CA ARG A 35 9.58 -1.93 13.97
C ARG A 35 10.10 -1.54 12.58
N LEU A 36 9.37 -1.82 11.51
CA LEU A 36 9.79 -1.42 10.15
C LEU A 36 9.71 0.08 9.91
N ARG A 37 8.74 0.78 10.48
CA ARG A 37 8.69 2.26 10.44
C ARG A 37 9.96 2.86 11.03
N SER A 38 10.49 2.28 12.10
CA SER A 38 11.75 2.73 12.73
C SER A 38 12.99 2.58 11.82
N TRP A 39 12.92 1.77 10.77
CA TRP A 39 14.02 1.57 9.83
C TRP A 39 14.11 2.67 8.76
N VAL A 40 13.05 3.46 8.60
CA VAL A 40 12.97 4.49 7.56
C VAL A 40 13.87 5.67 7.94
N PRO A 41 14.88 6.01 7.11
CA PRO A 41 15.75 7.14 7.37
C PRO A 41 14.99 8.47 7.38
N ALA A 42 15.45 9.42 8.19
CA ALA A 42 14.94 10.79 8.14
C ALA A 42 15.10 11.38 6.73
N GLY A 43 14.09 12.11 6.25
CA GLY A 43 14.07 12.67 4.90
C GLY A 43 13.59 11.71 3.81
N CYS A 44 13.11 10.51 4.17
CA CYS A 44 12.53 9.56 3.22
C CYS A 44 11.04 9.31 3.48
N ASP A 45 10.29 9.23 2.39
CA ASP A 45 9.04 8.46 2.34
C ASP A 45 9.37 6.97 2.14
N ALA A 46 8.46 6.09 2.54
CA ALA A 46 8.64 4.66 2.39
C ALA A 46 7.32 3.93 2.05
N TRP A 47 7.45 2.91 1.20
CA TRP A 47 6.41 1.92 0.96
C TRP A 47 6.98 0.53 1.19
N ILE A 48 6.50 -0.12 2.25
CA ILE A 48 6.99 -1.40 2.76
C ILE A 48 5.86 -2.41 2.63
N VAL A 49 6.07 -3.45 1.84
CA VAL A 49 5.04 -4.44 1.53
C VAL A 49 5.54 -5.83 1.91
N GLN A 50 4.88 -6.46 2.89
CA GLN A 50 5.03 -7.86 3.21
C GLN A 50 4.24 -8.70 2.20
N ARG A 51 4.89 -9.67 1.55
CA ARG A 51 4.27 -10.57 0.57
C ARG A 51 4.07 -11.97 1.10
N GLU A 52 4.91 -12.39 2.02
CA GLU A 52 4.91 -13.74 2.58
C GLU A 52 5.40 -13.70 4.03
N VAL A 53 4.92 -14.64 4.83
CA VAL A 53 5.38 -14.88 6.20
C VAL A 53 5.66 -16.37 6.33
N GLN A 54 6.84 -16.72 6.82
CA GLN A 54 7.20 -18.10 7.13
C GLN A 54 7.45 -18.24 8.62
N ASP A 55 7.12 -19.38 9.19
CA ASP A 55 7.57 -19.70 10.55
C ASP A 55 9.10 -19.89 10.57
N VAL A 56 9.67 -19.83 11.78
CA VAL A 56 11.13 -19.91 11.96
C VAL A 56 11.74 -21.24 11.52
N THR A 57 10.96 -22.32 11.57
CA THR A 57 11.41 -23.66 11.16
C THR A 57 11.54 -23.73 9.64
N GLN A 58 10.51 -23.31 8.91
CA GLN A 58 10.52 -23.21 7.44
C GLN A 58 11.63 -22.28 6.94
N TYR A 59 11.80 -21.13 7.61
CA TYR A 59 12.87 -20.19 7.27
C TYR A 59 14.25 -20.82 7.43
N ALA A 60 14.52 -21.47 8.58
CA ALA A 60 15.81 -22.12 8.83
C ALA A 60 16.07 -23.24 7.80
N GLU A 61 15.09 -24.10 7.54
CA GLU A 61 15.20 -25.17 6.53
C GLU A 61 15.48 -24.63 5.12
N LEU A 62 14.83 -23.53 4.72
CA LEU A 62 15.06 -22.89 3.43
C LEU A 62 16.52 -22.46 3.26
N TRP A 63 17.09 -21.79 4.26
CA TRP A 63 18.47 -21.28 4.19
C TRP A 63 19.53 -22.36 4.38
N LEU A 64 19.28 -23.36 5.22
CA LEU A 64 20.15 -24.54 5.33
C LEU A 64 20.15 -25.37 4.03
N ARG A 65 19.00 -25.40 3.34
CA ARG A 65 18.94 -26.02 2.02
C ARG A 65 19.73 -25.22 0.98
N ASP A 66 19.55 -23.90 0.93
CA ASP A 66 20.22 -23.02 -0.04
C ASP A 66 21.74 -23.01 0.12
N SER A 67 22.23 -22.99 1.37
CA SER A 67 23.66 -23.09 1.70
C SER A 67 24.29 -24.46 1.40
N GLY A 68 23.48 -25.47 1.10
CA GLY A 68 23.93 -26.83 0.79
C GLY A 68 24.16 -27.71 2.02
N ASP A 69 23.81 -27.24 3.21
CA ASP A 69 24.02 -27.96 4.47
C ASP A 69 23.23 -29.27 4.53
N HIS A 70 22.09 -29.36 3.83
CA HIS A 70 21.36 -30.62 3.65
C HIS A 70 22.15 -31.75 2.98
N ARG A 71 23.31 -31.44 2.37
CA ARG A 71 24.21 -32.43 1.75
C ARG A 71 25.36 -32.86 2.65
N SER A 72 25.52 -32.22 3.82
CA SER A 72 26.52 -32.62 4.81
C SER A 72 26.06 -33.87 5.56
N ASP A 73 26.89 -34.29 6.52
CA ASP A 73 26.51 -35.35 7.45
C ASP A 73 25.20 -34.98 8.21
N PRO A 74 24.27 -35.94 8.42
CA PRO A 74 22.99 -35.67 9.09
C PRO A 74 23.11 -35.10 10.50
N GLU A 75 24.15 -35.47 11.26
CA GLU A 75 24.37 -34.94 12.62
C GLU A 75 24.77 -33.47 12.57
N ALA A 76 25.69 -33.12 11.66
CA ALA A 76 26.09 -31.73 11.43
C ALA A 76 24.94 -30.84 10.93
N TYR A 77 23.99 -31.39 10.15
CA TYR A 77 22.78 -30.68 9.76
C TYR A 77 21.87 -30.41 10.96
N ALA A 78 21.64 -31.42 11.80
CA ALA A 78 20.79 -31.30 12.98
C ALA A 78 21.34 -30.26 13.97
N GLU A 79 22.65 -30.28 14.25
CA GLU A 79 23.31 -29.29 15.12
C GLU A 79 23.13 -27.85 14.60
N ARG A 80 23.28 -27.65 13.28
CA ARG A 80 23.09 -26.32 12.67
C ARG A 80 21.63 -25.87 12.73
N TYR A 81 20.71 -26.79 12.48
CA TYR A 81 19.28 -26.49 12.56
C TYR A 81 18.87 -26.10 13.98
N GLU A 82 19.28 -26.86 15.00
CA GLU A 82 19.05 -26.51 16.40
C GLU A 82 19.65 -25.14 16.75
N ALA A 83 20.88 -24.84 16.32
CA ALA A 83 21.50 -23.54 16.55
C ALA A 83 20.72 -22.35 15.94
N TRP A 84 20.06 -22.56 14.79
CA TRP A 84 19.17 -21.56 14.21
C TRP A 84 17.91 -21.34 15.05
N LEU A 85 17.29 -22.42 15.54
CA LEU A 85 16.09 -22.34 16.37
C LEU A 85 16.38 -21.70 17.72
N ASP A 86 17.48 -22.08 18.37
CA ASP A 86 17.93 -21.48 19.63
C ASP A 86 18.14 -19.96 19.48
N GLU A 87 18.71 -19.51 18.36
CA GLU A 87 18.92 -18.09 18.09
C GLU A 87 17.59 -17.34 17.85
N PHE A 88 16.62 -17.96 17.18
CA PHE A 88 15.29 -17.38 17.02
C PHE A 88 14.55 -17.30 18.35
N GLU A 89 14.60 -18.35 19.17
CA GLU A 89 14.03 -18.38 20.51
C GLU A 89 14.65 -17.31 21.41
N ALA A 90 15.99 -17.20 21.43
CA ALA A 90 16.72 -16.20 22.21
C ALA A 90 16.36 -14.75 21.81
N ARG A 91 15.93 -14.53 20.56
CA ARG A 91 15.46 -13.24 20.04
C ARG A 91 13.95 -13.05 20.15
N GLY A 92 13.20 -14.04 20.64
CA GLY A 92 11.74 -14.04 20.64
C GLY A 92 11.13 -13.96 19.22
N THR A 93 11.85 -14.41 18.19
CA THR A 93 11.34 -14.38 16.82
C THR A 93 10.31 -15.48 16.62
N THR A 94 9.10 -15.12 16.19
CA THR A 94 7.99 -16.05 15.96
C THR A 94 7.84 -16.43 14.50
N SER A 95 8.19 -15.53 13.59
CA SER A 95 8.13 -15.73 12.15
C SER A 95 9.05 -14.73 11.43
N VAL A 96 9.21 -14.93 10.12
CA VAL A 96 9.97 -14.03 9.25
C VAL A 96 9.10 -13.59 8.09
N GLY A 97 8.90 -12.28 7.97
CA GLY A 97 8.26 -11.64 6.83
C GLY A 97 9.23 -11.46 5.67
N PHE A 98 8.72 -11.62 4.46
CA PHE A 98 9.43 -11.41 3.20
C PHE A 98 8.69 -10.36 2.39
N GLY A 99 9.42 -9.50 1.70
CA GLY A 99 8.80 -8.53 0.83
C GLY A 99 9.78 -7.54 0.26
N TRP A 100 9.28 -6.32 0.04
CA TRP A 100 10.12 -5.23 -0.45
C TRP A 100 9.94 -3.96 0.36
N ILE A 101 10.99 -3.15 0.31
CA ILE A 101 11.02 -1.79 0.85
C ILE A 101 11.39 -0.88 -0.31
N THR A 102 10.54 0.09 -0.61
CA THR A 102 10.88 1.21 -1.47
C THR A 102 11.05 2.45 -0.60
N LEU A 103 12.21 3.09 -0.70
CA LEU A 103 12.44 4.42 -0.15
C LEU A 103 12.42 5.45 -1.26
N ARG A 104 11.90 6.64 -0.97
CA ARG A 104 12.05 7.83 -1.81
C ARG A 104 12.46 9.02 -0.96
N LYS A 105 13.55 9.69 -1.34
CA LYS A 105 13.94 10.94 -0.67
C LYS A 105 13.03 12.07 -1.13
N SER A 106 12.44 12.81 -0.20
CA SER A 106 11.53 13.92 -0.50
C SER A 106 11.70 15.10 0.45
N ALA A 107 11.53 16.30 -0.07
CA ALA A 107 11.55 17.54 0.70
C ALA A 107 10.47 17.55 1.81
N ALA A 108 9.31 16.95 1.55
CA ALA A 108 8.25 16.83 2.54
C ALA A 108 8.67 15.95 3.73
N ALA A 109 9.28 14.79 3.47
CA ALA A 109 9.83 13.96 4.52
C ALA A 109 10.97 14.67 5.27
N ALA A 110 11.81 15.43 4.58
CA ALA A 110 12.88 16.21 5.20
C ALA A 110 12.34 17.36 6.08
N ALA A 111 11.17 17.89 5.75
CA ALA A 111 10.45 18.89 6.54
C ALA A 111 9.63 18.29 7.71
N GLY A 112 9.72 16.98 7.95
CA GLY A 112 9.04 16.31 9.06
C GLY A 112 7.63 15.81 8.73
N ASN A 113 7.26 15.70 7.44
CA ASN A 113 5.99 15.13 6.99
C ASN A 113 6.19 13.91 6.06
N PRO A 114 6.82 12.82 6.54
CA PRO A 114 7.06 11.63 5.74
C PRO A 114 5.77 10.81 5.55
N SER A 115 5.61 10.23 4.37
CA SER A 115 4.63 9.18 4.08
C SER A 115 5.29 7.82 4.27
N ILE A 116 4.89 7.07 5.30
CA ILE A 116 5.41 5.73 5.58
C ILE A 116 4.25 4.74 5.61
N VAL A 117 4.09 4.01 4.51
CA VAL A 117 3.08 2.96 4.36
C VAL A 117 3.74 1.62 4.60
N VAL A 118 3.21 0.87 5.57
CA VAL A 118 3.64 -0.49 5.89
C VAL A 118 2.41 -1.38 5.84
N GLU A 119 2.39 -2.33 4.91
CA GLU A 119 1.23 -3.18 4.65
C GLU A 119 1.62 -4.63 4.37
N GLU A 120 0.62 -5.51 4.51
CA GLU A 120 0.71 -6.89 4.05
C GLU A 120 -0.18 -7.06 2.81
N TRP A 121 0.40 -7.67 1.76
CA TRP A 121 -0.28 -7.93 0.50
C TRP A 121 0.15 -9.29 -0.07
N PRO A 122 -0.42 -10.42 0.40
CA PRO A 122 -0.01 -11.74 -0.05
C PRO A 122 -0.60 -12.11 -1.42
N HIS A 123 -1.35 -11.19 -2.04
CA HIS A 123 -2.07 -11.41 -3.29
C HIS A 123 -1.21 -11.16 -4.53
N ALA A 124 -1.74 -11.55 -5.68
CA ALA A 124 -1.10 -11.31 -6.97
C ALA A 124 -0.94 -9.81 -7.25
N VAL A 125 0.09 -9.48 -8.03
CA VAL A 125 0.40 -8.12 -8.50
C VAL A 125 0.79 -8.18 -9.97
N GLN A 126 0.54 -7.12 -10.71
CA GLN A 126 0.97 -6.99 -12.11
C GLN A 126 2.49 -6.76 -12.19
N GLN A 127 3.16 -7.53 -13.03
CA GLN A 127 4.59 -7.33 -13.32
C GLN A 127 4.78 -6.69 -14.71
N PRO A 128 5.70 -5.71 -14.87
CA PRO A 128 6.57 -5.13 -13.84
C PRO A 128 5.86 -4.07 -12.95
N LEU A 129 6.27 -3.96 -11.68
CA LEU A 129 5.68 -3.03 -10.70
C LEU A 129 6.26 -1.60 -10.70
N GLY A 130 7.30 -1.31 -11.48
CA GLY A 130 8.03 -0.04 -11.37
C GLY A 130 7.16 1.22 -11.50
N ARG A 131 6.19 1.22 -12.42
CA ARG A 131 5.22 2.33 -12.55
C ARG A 131 4.29 2.45 -11.35
N ALA A 132 3.77 1.33 -10.86
CA ALA A 132 2.88 1.34 -9.69
C ALA A 132 3.56 1.92 -8.44
N VAL A 133 4.88 1.72 -8.30
CA VAL A 133 5.69 2.35 -7.26
C VAL A 133 5.75 3.87 -7.43
N GLU A 134 6.11 4.35 -8.62
CA GLU A 134 6.13 5.81 -8.92
C GLU A 134 4.75 6.45 -8.67
N ASP A 135 3.68 5.78 -9.13
CA ASP A 135 2.31 6.25 -8.99
C ASP A 135 1.87 6.28 -7.51
N HIS A 136 2.27 5.30 -6.69
CA HIS A 136 2.00 5.31 -5.25
C HIS A 136 2.54 6.58 -4.59
N PHE A 137 3.82 6.88 -4.82
CA PHE A 137 4.45 8.05 -4.24
C PHE A 137 3.87 9.37 -4.81
N ALA A 138 3.45 9.39 -6.07
CA ALA A 138 2.76 10.54 -6.64
C ALA A 138 1.39 10.79 -5.99
N ARG A 139 0.65 9.73 -5.65
CA ARG A 139 -0.65 9.82 -4.95
C ARG A 139 -0.46 10.28 -3.50
N GLN A 140 0.58 9.80 -2.82
CA GLN A 140 0.93 10.28 -1.47
C GLN A 140 1.30 11.78 -1.50
N ASP A 141 2.05 12.23 -2.51
CA ASP A 141 2.34 13.67 -2.66
C ASP A 141 1.08 14.49 -2.88
N TYR A 142 0.18 14.05 -3.76
CA TYR A 142 -1.07 14.73 -4.00
C TYR A 142 -1.88 14.85 -2.71
N LEU A 143 -2.13 13.72 -2.04
CA LEU A 143 -2.98 13.64 -0.85
C LEU A 143 -2.44 14.45 0.34
N ARG A 144 -1.10 14.57 0.45
CA ARG A 144 -0.45 15.36 1.50
C ARG A 144 -0.87 16.83 1.49
N ASP A 145 -1.16 17.36 0.30
CA ASP A 145 -1.50 18.78 0.10
C ASP A 145 -3.01 19.02 -0.03
N GLN A 146 -3.85 17.98 0.09
CA GLN A 146 -5.31 18.13 -0.02
C GLN A 146 -6.00 18.08 1.34
N ASP A 147 -6.74 19.13 1.69
CA ASP A 147 -7.83 19.04 2.65
C ASP A 147 -9.13 18.56 1.99
N ASP A 148 -10.19 18.39 2.77
CA ASP A 148 -11.46 17.86 2.26
C ASP A 148 -12.12 18.80 1.24
N ALA A 149 -11.98 20.12 1.43
CA ALA A 149 -12.50 21.11 0.49
C ALA A 149 -11.76 21.06 -0.85
N ALA A 150 -10.43 20.88 -0.80
CA ALA A 150 -9.58 20.73 -1.97
C ALA A 150 -9.88 19.42 -2.72
N LEU A 151 -10.11 18.31 -2.00
CA LEU A 151 -10.57 17.06 -2.60
C LEU A 151 -11.92 17.24 -3.31
N LEU A 152 -12.87 17.93 -2.69
CA LEU A 152 -14.18 18.19 -3.30
C LEU A 152 -14.10 19.14 -4.52
N ALA A 153 -13.11 20.03 -4.56
CA ALA A 153 -12.84 20.87 -5.73
C ALA A 153 -12.02 20.15 -6.82
N GLY A 154 -11.37 19.05 -6.46
CA GLY A 154 -10.54 18.22 -7.35
C GLY A 154 -11.33 17.52 -8.44
N HIS A 155 -10.65 17.22 -9.54
CA HIS A 155 -11.18 16.42 -10.64
C HIS A 155 -10.45 15.07 -10.64
N PHE A 156 -11.18 13.99 -10.86
CA PHE A 156 -10.64 12.64 -10.81
C PHE A 156 -11.09 11.84 -12.03
N THR A 157 -10.21 10.94 -12.47
CA THR A 157 -10.51 9.89 -13.44
C THR A 157 -10.46 8.54 -12.76
N LEU A 158 -11.37 7.64 -13.11
CA LEU A 158 -11.26 6.23 -12.75
C LEU A 158 -10.01 5.63 -13.40
N ALA A 159 -9.20 4.93 -12.62
CA ALA A 159 -8.04 4.24 -13.13
C ALA A 159 -8.44 3.20 -14.20
N ALA A 160 -7.58 3.03 -15.21
CA ALA A 160 -7.84 2.08 -16.28
C ALA A 160 -7.94 0.64 -15.76
N GLU A 161 -8.84 -0.15 -16.35
CA GLU A 161 -9.05 -1.57 -16.02
C GLU A 161 -9.49 -1.81 -14.56
N VAL A 162 -10.20 -0.85 -13.97
CA VAL A 162 -11.03 -1.10 -12.79
C VAL A 162 -12.36 -1.72 -13.23
N VAL A 163 -12.73 -2.84 -12.62
CA VAL A 163 -14.04 -3.50 -12.80
C VAL A 163 -14.86 -3.39 -11.53
N GLN A 164 -16.19 -3.32 -11.69
CA GLN A 164 -17.14 -3.36 -10.59
C GLN A 164 -17.78 -4.75 -10.51
N GLU A 165 -17.61 -5.42 -9.38
CA GLU A 165 -18.29 -6.67 -9.04
C GLU A 165 -19.46 -6.36 -8.10
N GLN A 166 -20.63 -6.92 -8.38
CA GLN A 166 -21.83 -6.77 -7.56
C GLN A 166 -22.35 -8.14 -7.13
N VAL A 167 -22.66 -8.27 -5.84
CA VAL A 167 -23.27 -9.47 -5.26
C VAL A 167 -24.57 -9.05 -4.58
N GLY A 168 -25.66 -9.73 -4.89
CA GLY A 168 -26.97 -9.49 -4.29
C GLY A 168 -27.99 -10.52 -4.76
N LEU A 169 -29.15 -10.54 -4.11
CA LEU A 169 -30.26 -11.41 -4.49
C LEU A 169 -30.78 -11.04 -5.90
N PRO A 170 -31.08 -12.02 -6.77
CA PRO A 170 -31.70 -11.73 -8.05
C PRO A 170 -33.01 -10.96 -7.89
N GLY A 171 -33.10 -9.79 -8.53
CA GLY A 171 -34.28 -8.92 -8.49
C GLY A 171 -34.33 -7.95 -7.30
N ALA A 172 -33.30 -7.92 -6.44
CA ALA A 172 -33.15 -6.84 -5.46
C ALA A 172 -32.84 -5.51 -6.15
N GLU A 173 -33.36 -4.42 -5.59
CA GLU A 173 -33.14 -3.06 -6.08
C GLU A 173 -31.68 -2.62 -5.87
N ASP A 174 -31.11 -2.97 -4.71
CA ASP A 174 -29.73 -2.67 -4.34
C ASP A 174 -28.89 -3.94 -4.14
N PRO A 175 -27.61 -3.93 -4.54
CA PRO A 175 -26.68 -5.03 -4.26
C PRO A 175 -26.33 -5.08 -2.75
N GLU A 176 -26.09 -6.28 -2.23
CA GLU A 176 -25.58 -6.46 -0.86
C GLU A 176 -24.14 -5.98 -0.72
N HIS A 177 -23.32 -6.25 -1.76
CA HIS A 177 -21.92 -5.88 -1.82
C HIS A 177 -21.54 -5.32 -3.19
N VAL A 178 -20.80 -4.22 -3.19
CA VAL A 178 -20.12 -3.68 -4.37
C VAL A 178 -18.61 -3.70 -4.11
N VAL A 179 -17.85 -4.23 -5.07
CA VAL A 179 -16.39 -4.27 -5.00
C VAL A 179 -15.81 -3.63 -6.25
N LEU A 180 -14.88 -2.70 -6.07
CA LEU A 180 -14.03 -2.22 -7.15
C LEU A 180 -12.76 -3.08 -7.17
N ARG A 181 -12.40 -3.62 -8.33
CA ARG A 181 -11.19 -4.44 -8.52
C ARG A 181 -10.31 -3.87 -9.62
N GLN A 182 -9.04 -3.63 -9.30
CA GLN A 182 -8.01 -3.31 -10.28
C GLN A 182 -7.47 -4.59 -10.93
N HIS A 183 -7.21 -4.53 -12.22
CA HIS A 183 -6.44 -5.55 -12.94
C HIS A 183 -4.99 -5.13 -13.24
N ARG A 184 -4.57 -3.96 -12.71
CA ARG A 184 -3.23 -3.38 -12.88
C ARG A 184 -2.54 -3.13 -11.53
N GLY A 185 -1.22 -2.94 -11.57
CA GLY A 185 -0.42 -2.58 -10.40
C GLY A 185 -0.56 -3.60 -9.27
N MET A 186 -1.02 -3.14 -8.11
CA MET A 186 -1.22 -4.00 -6.92
C MET A 186 -2.44 -4.93 -7.04
N MET A 187 -3.26 -4.79 -8.09
CA MET A 187 -4.47 -5.58 -8.33
C MET A 187 -5.43 -5.57 -7.13
N ARG A 188 -5.59 -4.39 -6.51
CA ARG A 188 -6.38 -4.23 -5.29
C ARG A 188 -7.85 -4.49 -5.54
N ALA A 189 -8.53 -4.93 -4.50
CA ALA A 189 -9.97 -4.99 -4.45
C ALA A 189 -10.45 -4.31 -3.18
N THR A 190 -11.40 -3.39 -3.30
CA THR A 190 -11.97 -2.69 -2.14
C THR A 190 -13.48 -2.73 -2.19
N LYS A 191 -14.09 -3.00 -1.04
CA LYS A 191 -15.55 -2.94 -0.89
C LYS A 191 -15.96 -1.48 -0.79
N VAL A 192 -16.95 -1.10 -1.58
CA VAL A 192 -17.51 0.25 -1.60
C VAL A 192 -19.02 0.20 -1.37
N ASP A 193 -19.59 1.31 -0.94
CA ASP A 193 -21.04 1.50 -0.95
C ASP A 193 -21.51 1.99 -2.33
N ALA A 194 -22.83 2.13 -2.50
CA ALA A 194 -23.42 2.58 -3.76
C ALA A 194 -22.97 4.00 -4.15
N VAL A 195 -22.75 4.89 -3.17
CA VAL A 195 -22.29 6.26 -3.40
C VAL A 195 -20.88 6.26 -3.98
N ALA A 196 -19.95 5.55 -3.35
CA ALA A 196 -18.56 5.49 -3.79
C ALA A 196 -18.42 4.74 -5.12
N ALA A 197 -19.22 3.69 -5.36
CA ALA A 197 -19.28 3.02 -6.65
C ALA A 197 -19.80 3.96 -7.76
N GLY A 198 -20.92 4.64 -7.51
CA GLY A 198 -21.49 5.62 -8.44
C GLY A 198 -20.54 6.78 -8.71
N PHE A 199 -19.89 7.30 -7.67
CA PHE A 199 -18.87 8.35 -7.77
C PHE A 199 -17.71 7.92 -8.66
N ALA A 200 -17.12 6.75 -8.39
CA ALA A 200 -16.01 6.23 -9.18
C ALA A 200 -16.42 5.98 -10.64
N GLY A 201 -17.63 5.48 -10.88
CA GLY A 201 -18.16 5.21 -12.21
C GLY A 201 -18.38 6.46 -13.10
N VAL A 202 -18.51 7.65 -12.51
CA VAL A 202 -18.68 8.91 -13.25
C VAL A 202 -17.44 9.82 -13.22
N CYS A 203 -16.37 9.38 -12.55
CA CYS A 203 -15.08 10.09 -12.56
C CYS A 203 -14.41 9.93 -13.95
N ASP A 204 -14.68 10.88 -14.84
CA ASP A 204 -14.06 11.00 -16.17
C ASP A 204 -13.16 12.24 -16.31
N GLY A 205 -12.95 12.97 -15.21
CA GLY A 205 -12.17 14.19 -15.15
C GLY A 205 -12.90 15.46 -15.61
N SER A 206 -14.16 15.38 -16.04
CA SER A 206 -14.90 16.54 -16.58
C SER A 206 -15.54 17.42 -15.52
N LEU A 207 -15.87 16.86 -14.35
CA LEU A 207 -16.54 17.56 -13.25
C LEU A 207 -15.74 17.46 -11.95
N PRO A 208 -15.80 18.49 -11.10
CA PRO A 208 -15.20 18.40 -9.77
C PRO A 208 -16.01 17.44 -8.90
N ALA A 209 -15.33 16.77 -7.98
CA ALA A 209 -15.92 15.75 -7.10
C ALA A 209 -17.18 16.24 -6.37
N GLY A 210 -17.18 17.47 -5.86
CA GLY A 210 -18.32 18.06 -5.18
C GLY A 210 -19.56 18.23 -6.07
N ARG A 211 -19.41 18.37 -7.39
CA ARG A 211 -20.55 18.42 -8.34
C ARG A 211 -21.07 17.04 -8.67
N ILE A 212 -20.18 16.06 -8.77
CA ILE A 212 -20.57 14.66 -8.90
C ILE A 212 -21.41 14.24 -7.69
N LEU A 213 -20.96 14.58 -6.48
CA LEU A 213 -21.68 14.24 -5.25
C LEU A 213 -23.04 14.95 -5.15
N ASP A 214 -23.17 16.21 -5.60
CA ASP A 214 -24.48 16.88 -5.68
C ASP A 214 -25.47 16.11 -6.56
N ALA A 215 -25.00 15.62 -7.71
CA ALA A 215 -25.83 14.88 -8.65
C ALA A 215 -26.23 13.51 -8.07
N ILE A 216 -25.30 12.80 -7.41
CA ILE A 216 -25.58 11.54 -6.73
C ILE A 216 -26.60 11.74 -5.60
N ALA A 217 -26.44 12.78 -4.78
CA ALA A 217 -27.37 13.10 -3.71
C ALA A 217 -28.79 13.35 -4.24
N GLN A 218 -28.93 14.06 -5.37
CA GLN A 218 -30.22 14.28 -6.02
C GLN A 218 -30.85 12.98 -6.52
N LEU A 219 -30.05 12.08 -7.14
CA LEU A 219 -30.53 10.79 -7.63
C LEU A 219 -30.98 9.86 -6.50
N MET A 220 -30.25 9.86 -5.39
CA MET A 220 -30.51 9.01 -4.23
C MET A 220 -31.51 9.63 -3.23
N SER A 221 -31.99 10.85 -3.49
CA SER A 221 -32.82 11.62 -2.54
C SER A 221 -32.16 11.79 -1.15
N GLU A 222 -30.84 11.95 -1.12
CA GLU A 222 -30.05 12.24 0.08
C GLU A 222 -29.73 13.74 0.22
N ASP A 223 -29.32 14.17 1.41
CA ASP A 223 -28.85 15.53 1.65
C ASP A 223 -27.44 15.74 1.05
N PRO A 224 -27.27 16.66 0.07
CA PRO A 224 -25.97 16.93 -0.55
C PRO A 224 -24.91 17.42 0.44
N VAL A 225 -25.31 18.12 1.51
CA VAL A 225 -24.39 18.62 2.54
C VAL A 225 -23.81 17.45 3.33
N LEU A 226 -24.66 16.53 3.78
CA LEU A 226 -24.21 15.34 4.51
C LEU A 226 -23.32 14.45 3.64
N LEU A 227 -23.65 14.30 2.35
CA LEU A 227 -22.85 13.50 1.44
C LEU A 227 -21.45 14.10 1.23
N ARG A 228 -21.36 15.43 1.07
CA ARG A 228 -20.08 16.15 0.93
C ARG A 228 -19.22 16.10 2.19
N ASP A 229 -19.83 16.03 3.36
CA ASP A 229 -19.11 15.94 4.64
C ASP A 229 -18.46 14.57 4.84
N ARG A 230 -19.16 13.48 4.47
CA ARG A 230 -18.69 12.10 4.74
C ARG A 230 -17.82 11.48 3.63
N THR A 231 -17.96 11.94 2.39
CA THR A 231 -17.30 11.28 1.22
C THR A 231 -15.81 11.60 1.02
N PRO A 232 -15.22 12.72 1.50
CA PRO A 232 -13.79 13.01 1.31
C PRO A 232 -12.87 11.89 1.81
N GLN A 233 -13.23 11.20 2.90
CA GLN A 233 -12.47 10.05 3.39
C GLN A 233 -12.45 8.89 2.38
N ALA A 234 -13.58 8.61 1.73
CA ALA A 234 -13.66 7.58 0.70
C ALA A 234 -12.87 7.97 -0.56
N ILE A 235 -12.93 9.24 -0.98
CA ILE A 235 -12.13 9.76 -2.10
C ILE A 235 -10.64 9.60 -1.79
N ARG A 236 -10.22 9.97 -0.58
CA ARG A 236 -8.82 9.82 -0.13
C ARG A 236 -8.36 8.37 -0.23
N LEU A 237 -9.15 7.43 0.28
CA LEU A 237 -8.86 6.00 0.19
C LEU A 237 -8.74 5.51 -1.26
N LEU A 238 -9.71 5.89 -2.11
CA LEU A 238 -9.71 5.48 -3.52
C LEU A 238 -8.52 6.08 -4.29
N VAL A 239 -8.08 7.29 -3.97
CA VAL A 239 -6.86 7.89 -4.53
C VAL A 239 -5.62 7.19 -3.98
N GLU A 240 -5.52 6.97 -2.68
CA GLU A 240 -4.38 6.30 -2.04
C GLU A 240 -4.11 4.92 -2.67
N GLU A 241 -5.16 4.11 -2.76
CA GLU A 241 -5.14 2.75 -3.33
C GLU A 241 -5.08 2.74 -4.87
N GLY A 242 -5.17 3.90 -5.52
CA GLY A 242 -5.02 4.06 -6.96
C GLY A 242 -6.23 3.65 -7.80
N PHE A 243 -7.43 3.59 -7.22
CA PHE A 243 -8.68 3.46 -7.96
C PHE A 243 -9.05 4.76 -8.68
N LEU A 244 -8.69 5.91 -8.10
CA LEU A 244 -8.89 7.22 -8.68
C LEU A 244 -7.55 7.93 -8.92
N GLU A 245 -7.44 8.56 -10.08
CA GLU A 245 -6.28 9.35 -10.49
C GLU A 245 -6.67 10.84 -10.48
N PRO A 246 -5.95 11.69 -9.73
CA PRO A 246 -6.18 13.13 -9.78
C PRO A 246 -5.85 13.68 -11.17
N VAL A 247 -6.75 14.48 -11.74
CA VAL A 247 -6.50 15.19 -12.99
C VAL A 247 -5.70 16.45 -12.67
N PRO A 248 -4.49 16.64 -13.23
CA PRO A 248 -3.74 17.86 -13.04
C PRO A 248 -4.57 19.05 -13.54
N GLY A 249 -4.74 20.08 -12.70
CA GLY A 249 -5.33 21.33 -13.14
C GLY A 249 -4.49 21.92 -14.30
N ALA A 250 -5.11 22.63 -15.23
CA ALA A 250 -4.46 23.21 -16.41
C ALA A 250 -3.27 24.16 -16.15
N GLY A 251 -2.87 24.37 -14.89
CA GLY A 251 -1.68 25.13 -14.46
C GLY A 251 -0.60 24.31 -13.76
N GLN A 252 -0.73 22.99 -13.65
CA GLN A 252 0.20 22.13 -12.90
C GLN A 252 0.81 21.03 -13.78
N VAL A 253 1.31 21.44 -14.95
CA VAL A 253 2.26 20.60 -15.71
C VAL A 253 3.60 20.71 -14.99
N ARG A 254 4.02 19.64 -14.33
CA ARG A 254 5.33 19.53 -13.66
C ARG A 254 6.44 19.77 -14.68
N GLY A 255 7.25 20.81 -14.44
CA GLY A 255 8.54 21.04 -15.12
C GLY A 255 9.65 20.21 -14.53
#